data_AF-A0A8R1TLA2-F1
#
_entry.id   AF-A0A8R1TLA2-F1
#
_cell.length_a   1.000
_cell.length_b   1.000
_cell.length_c   1.000
_cell.angle_alpha   90.00
_cell.angle_beta   90.00
_cell.angle_gamma   90.00
#
_symmetry.space_group_name_H-M   'P 1'
#
loop_
_entity.id
_entity.type
_entity.pdbx_description
1 polymer ?
#
loop_
_entity_poly.entity_id
_entity_poly.type
_entity_poly.pdbx_seq_one_letter_code
_entity_poly.pdbx_strand_id
1 'polypeptide(L)'
;MLLRSGLSSGWRMVSTGTQSSKFDNLVKNLFLKKIKEYESKMAGKEDGLVDVTPETHRSLEDQLHRLASKYHLENKEMVNELPVKNLETPSVESAVAVMFEGKTLGDLNKELENEIQQYTEMRRKKQAAEEETQSRLRSIQQQQQSSAEKSKK
;
A
#
# COMPACT_ATOMS: atom_id res chain seq x y z
N MET A 1 -11.53 -105.34 -50.89
CA MET A 1 -11.27 -104.57 -52.13
C MET A 1 -11.48 -103.08 -51.82
N LEU A 2 -10.43 -102.28 -52.06
CA LEU A 2 -10.41 -100.83 -52.39
C LEU A 2 -10.95 -99.84 -51.33
N LEU A 3 -10.06 -99.22 -50.54
CA LEU A 3 -9.43 -97.89 -50.76
C LEU A 3 -10.41 -96.70 -50.67
N ARG A 4 -10.24 -95.87 -49.63
CA ARG A 4 -10.10 -94.41 -49.77
C ARG A 4 -9.68 -93.74 -48.45
N SER A 5 -8.37 -93.70 -48.27
CA SER A 5 -7.65 -92.77 -47.41
C SER A 5 -7.71 -91.35 -48.01
N GLY A 6 -8.20 -90.38 -47.24
CA GLY A 6 -8.28 -88.98 -47.65
C GLY A 6 -8.48 -88.03 -46.48
N LEU A 7 -7.50 -87.96 -45.57
CA LEU A 7 -7.43 -86.87 -44.58
C LEU A 7 -6.68 -85.70 -45.23
N SER A 8 -7.44 -84.68 -45.63
CA SER A 8 -6.93 -83.41 -46.14
C SER A 8 -6.11 -82.70 -45.06
N SER A 9 -4.83 -82.53 -45.34
CA SER A 9 -3.85 -81.79 -44.54
C SER A 9 -4.11 -80.29 -44.61
N GLY A 10 -5.04 -79.79 -43.80
CA GLY A 10 -5.28 -78.36 -43.60
C GLY A 10 -4.38 -77.80 -42.49
N TRP A 11 -3.16 -77.40 -42.84
CA TRP A 11 -2.29 -76.60 -41.96
C TRP A 11 -2.87 -75.18 -41.87
N ARG A 12 -3.76 -74.92 -40.91
CA ARG A 12 -4.13 -73.54 -40.58
C ARG A 12 -2.96 -72.93 -39.80
N MET A 13 -2.20 -72.07 -40.46
CA MET A 13 -1.29 -71.14 -39.78
C MET A 13 -2.08 -70.37 -38.72
N VAL A 14 -1.79 -70.62 -37.44
CA VAL A 14 -2.27 -69.79 -36.34
C VAL A 14 -1.43 -68.51 -36.36
N SER A 15 -1.95 -67.48 -37.01
CA SER A 15 -1.35 -66.15 -37.07
C SER A 15 -1.13 -65.60 -35.66
N THR A 16 0.14 -65.45 -35.29
CA THR A 16 0.61 -64.77 -34.07
C THR A 16 0.38 -63.25 -34.08
N GLY A 17 -0.20 -62.69 -35.14
CA GLY A 17 -0.44 -61.24 -35.28
C GLY A 17 -1.56 -60.66 -34.41
N THR A 18 -2.40 -61.49 -33.78
CA THR A 18 -3.53 -61.01 -32.95
C THR A 18 -3.24 -61.01 -31.45
N GLN A 19 -2.02 -61.37 -31.01
CA GLN A 19 -1.66 -61.28 -29.59
C GLN A 19 -1.13 -59.89 -29.21
N SER A 20 -0.46 -59.17 -30.12
CA SER A 20 -0.01 -57.77 -29.87
C SER A 20 -1.18 -56.83 -29.62
N SER A 21 -2.26 -56.94 -30.39
CA SER A 21 -3.44 -56.08 -30.25
C SER A 21 -4.20 -56.29 -28.94
N LYS A 22 -4.03 -57.44 -28.27
CA LYS A 22 -4.63 -57.68 -26.95
C LYS A 22 -3.89 -56.95 -25.84
N PHE A 23 -2.55 -56.89 -25.92
CA PHE A 23 -1.75 -56.10 -24.98
C PHE A 23 -1.99 -54.61 -25.16
N ASP A 24 -2.03 -54.12 -26.40
CA ASP A 24 -2.36 -52.71 -26.68
C ASP A 24 -3.75 -52.35 -26.16
N ASN A 25 -4.73 -53.24 -26.34
CA ASN A 25 -6.07 -53.03 -25.80
C ASN A 25 -6.11 -53.10 -24.27
N LEU A 26 -5.32 -53.96 -23.63
CA LEU A 26 -5.25 -54.03 -22.17
C LEU A 26 -4.69 -52.73 -21.59
N VAL A 27 -3.59 -52.22 -22.14
CA VAL A 27 -2.96 -50.97 -21.69
C VAL A 27 -3.90 -49.78 -21.94
N LYS A 28 -4.53 -49.71 -23.13
CA LYS A 28 -5.54 -48.68 -23.42
C LYS A 28 -6.71 -48.73 -22.46
N ASN A 29 -7.21 -49.93 -22.14
CA ASN A 29 -8.32 -50.09 -21.20
C ASN A 29 -7.92 -49.69 -19.77
N LEU A 30 -6.69 -50.00 -19.33
CA LEU A 30 -6.17 -49.54 -18.03
C LEU A 30 -6.02 -48.02 -17.98
N PHE A 31 -5.50 -47.42 -19.05
CA PHE A 31 -5.37 -45.97 -19.16
C PHE A 31 -6.75 -45.27 -19.14
N LEU A 32 -7.70 -45.73 -19.94
CA LEU A 32 -9.08 -45.22 -19.93
C LEU A 32 -9.73 -45.40 -18.56
N LYS A 33 -9.48 -46.52 -17.88
CA LYS A 33 -9.96 -46.74 -16.52
C LYS A 33 -9.35 -45.74 -15.53
N LYS A 34 -8.07 -45.41 -15.68
CA LYS A 34 -7.39 -44.39 -14.88
C LYS A 34 -7.93 -42.99 -15.13
N ILE A 35 -8.17 -42.62 -16.39
CA ILE A 35 -8.83 -41.33 -16.72
C ILE A 35 -10.18 -41.24 -16.03
N LYS A 36 -11.04 -42.25 -16.17
CA LYS A 36 -12.36 -42.26 -15.52
C LYS A 36 -12.27 -42.20 -13.99
N GLU A 37 -11.26 -42.83 -13.40
CA GLU A 37 -11.01 -42.74 -11.95
C GLU A 37 -10.66 -41.30 -11.53
N TYR A 38 -9.80 -40.60 -12.28
CA TYR A 38 -9.46 -39.20 -12.01
C TYR A 38 -10.64 -38.25 -12.26
N GLU A 39 -11.38 -38.45 -13.35
CA GLU A 39 -12.62 -37.70 -13.60
C GLU A 39 -13.61 -37.87 -12.44
N SER A 40 -13.79 -39.11 -11.96
CA SER A 40 -14.68 -39.38 -10.82
C SER A 40 -14.17 -38.72 -9.53
N LYS A 41 -12.85 -38.71 -9.31
CA LYS A 41 -12.22 -38.05 -8.16
C LYS A 41 -12.37 -36.52 -8.20
N MET A 42 -12.35 -35.93 -9.39
CA MET A 42 -12.50 -34.48 -9.59
C MET A 42 -13.97 -34.04 -9.61
N ALA A 43 -14.87 -34.84 -10.19
CA ALA A 43 -16.29 -34.50 -10.34
C ALA A 43 -17.05 -34.40 -9.01
N GLY A 44 -16.53 -34.97 -7.93
CA GLY A 44 -17.14 -34.91 -6.60
C GLY A 44 -16.72 -33.73 -5.73
N LYS A 45 -15.76 -32.90 -6.15
CA LYS A 45 -15.23 -31.80 -5.33
C LYS A 45 -14.92 -30.59 -6.20
N GLU A 46 -15.85 -29.63 -6.21
CA GLU A 46 -15.70 -28.40 -7.00
C GLU A 46 -14.58 -27.48 -6.50
N ASP A 47 -14.08 -27.62 -5.27
CA ASP A 47 -13.06 -26.69 -4.75
C ASP A 47 -12.20 -27.22 -3.58
N GLY A 48 -11.74 -28.48 -3.64
CA GLY A 48 -10.93 -29.02 -2.53
C GLY A 48 -10.09 -30.26 -2.84
N LEU A 49 -9.06 -30.48 -2.01
CA LEU A 49 -8.18 -31.65 -2.14
C LEU A 49 -8.98 -32.96 -2.16
N VAL A 50 -8.62 -33.83 -3.10
CA VAL A 50 -9.16 -35.20 -3.20
C VAL A 50 -8.59 -36.04 -2.06
N ASP A 51 -9.43 -36.81 -1.38
CA ASP A 51 -9.05 -37.72 -0.29
C ASP A 51 -8.25 -37.09 0.87
N VAL A 52 -8.73 -35.95 1.42
CA VAL A 52 -8.13 -35.33 2.61
C VAL A 52 -8.27 -36.27 3.81
N THR A 53 -7.15 -36.85 4.23
CA THR A 53 -7.04 -37.51 5.54
C THR A 53 -6.66 -36.46 6.60
N PRO A 54 -7.02 -36.65 7.88
CA PRO A 54 -6.65 -35.68 8.92
C PRO A 54 -5.14 -35.45 9.02
N GLU A 55 -4.33 -36.44 8.63
CA GLU A 55 -2.87 -36.32 8.56
C GLU A 55 -2.41 -35.36 7.45
N THR A 56 -3.07 -35.32 6.29
CA THR A 56 -2.69 -34.39 5.21
C THR A 56 -3.03 -32.95 5.59
N HIS A 57 -4.12 -32.74 6.32
CA HIS A 57 -4.43 -31.42 6.88
C HIS A 57 -3.37 -30.98 7.88
N ARG A 58 -2.99 -31.85 8.82
CA ARG A 58 -1.96 -31.54 9.82
C ARG A 58 -0.61 -31.23 9.18
N SER A 59 -0.20 -32.03 8.18
CA SER A 59 1.04 -31.79 7.43
C SER A 59 1.02 -30.43 6.71
N LEU A 60 -0.11 -30.05 6.10
CA LEU A 60 -0.27 -28.75 5.49
C LEU A 60 -0.20 -27.60 6.51
N GLU A 61 -0.81 -27.78 7.68
CA GLU A 61 -0.72 -26.82 8.78
C GLU A 61 0.70 -26.62 9.28
N ASP A 62 1.44 -27.71 9.51
CA ASP A 62 2.83 -27.67 9.94
C ASP A 62 3.72 -26.97 8.90
N GLN A 63 3.52 -27.25 7.62
CA GLN A 63 4.25 -26.60 6.53
C GLN A 63 3.97 -25.10 6.48
N LEU A 64 2.70 -24.71 6.59
CA LEU A 64 2.31 -23.30 6.59
C LEU A 64 2.81 -22.56 7.85
N HIS A 65 2.83 -23.22 9.00
CA HIS A 65 3.40 -22.65 10.23
C HIS A 65 4.91 -22.45 10.12
N ARG A 66 5.62 -23.40 9.50
CA ARG A 66 7.05 -23.28 9.20
C ARG A 66 7.35 -22.11 8.25
N LEU A 67 6.51 -21.92 7.23
CA LEU A 67 6.62 -20.79 6.30
C LEU A 67 6.35 -19.47 7.01
N ALA A 68 5.27 -19.36 7.78
CA ALA A 68 4.94 -18.17 8.53
C ALA A 68 6.09 -17.76 9.48
N SER A 69 6.66 -18.75 10.19
CA SER A 69 7.79 -18.54 11.08
C SER A 69 9.06 -18.08 10.34
N LYS A 70 9.35 -18.67 9.17
CA LYS A 70 10.55 -18.33 8.39
C LYS A 70 10.50 -16.94 7.79
N TYR A 71 9.33 -16.47 7.39
CA TYR A 71 9.13 -15.18 6.73
C TYR A 71 8.56 -14.11 7.67
N HIS A 72 8.48 -14.38 8.98
CA HIS A 72 7.91 -13.47 9.98
C HIS A 72 6.52 -12.95 9.59
N LEU A 73 5.71 -13.80 8.96
CA LEU A 73 4.35 -13.46 8.57
C LEU A 73 3.45 -13.67 9.77
N GLU A 74 2.79 -12.59 10.23
CA GLU A 74 1.92 -12.61 11.42
C GLU A 74 0.74 -13.57 11.27
N ASN A 75 0.35 -13.92 10.04
CA ASN A 75 -0.78 -14.80 9.79
C ASN A 75 -0.60 -15.70 8.56
N LYS A 76 -1.18 -16.90 8.60
CA LYS A 76 -1.09 -17.95 7.56
C LYS A 76 -1.58 -17.47 6.19
N GLU A 77 -2.50 -16.51 6.19
CA GLU A 77 -3.08 -15.88 4.98
C GLU A 77 -2.14 -14.86 4.32
N MET A 78 -1.16 -14.31 5.05
CA MET A 78 -0.18 -13.37 4.50
C MET A 78 0.84 -14.01 3.55
N VAL A 79 0.83 -15.33 3.40
CA VAL A 79 1.62 -16.01 2.36
C VAL A 79 0.99 -15.79 0.97
N ASN A 80 -0.32 -15.63 0.90
CA ASN A 80 -1.05 -15.44 -0.36
C ASN A 80 -1.09 -13.97 -0.81
N GLU A 81 -0.87 -13.05 0.13
CA GLU A 81 -0.97 -11.61 -0.09
C GLU A 81 0.37 -10.96 0.28
N LEU A 82 1.19 -10.61 -0.72
CA LEU A 82 2.44 -9.89 -0.48
C LEU A 82 2.14 -8.61 0.30
N PRO A 83 2.73 -8.38 1.49
CA PRO A 83 2.63 -7.09 2.14
C PRO A 83 3.46 -6.11 1.31
N VAL A 84 2.79 -5.43 0.37
CA VAL A 84 3.15 -4.09 -0.07
C VAL A 84 2.90 -3.14 1.11
N LYS A 85 3.56 -3.40 2.25
CA LYS A 85 3.63 -2.48 3.36
C LYS A 85 4.32 -1.25 2.81
N ASN A 86 3.50 -0.23 2.55
CA ASN A 86 3.78 1.17 2.78
C ASN A 86 5.27 1.47 2.62
N LEU A 87 5.72 1.52 1.37
CA LEU A 87 7.01 2.12 1.05
C LEU A 87 6.97 3.50 1.71
N GLU A 88 7.67 3.64 2.82
CA GLU A 88 7.78 4.91 3.55
C GLU A 88 8.28 5.91 2.53
N THR A 89 7.38 6.80 2.09
CA THR A 89 7.74 7.86 1.17
C THR A 89 8.78 8.69 1.91
N PRO A 90 10.02 8.79 1.39
CA PRO A 90 11.07 9.51 2.08
C PRO A 90 10.57 10.92 2.36
N SER A 91 10.53 11.31 3.64
CA SER A 91 10.16 12.66 4.04
C SER A 91 11.25 13.61 3.54
N VAL A 92 10.99 14.27 2.41
CA VAL A 92 11.87 15.31 1.88
C VAL A 92 11.38 16.64 2.44
N GLU A 93 11.92 17.03 3.59
CA GLU A 93 11.72 18.39 4.12
C GLU A 93 12.51 19.38 3.25
N SER A 94 11.78 20.24 2.52
CA SER A 94 12.40 21.32 1.75
C SER A 94 13.08 22.29 2.72
N ALA A 95 14.38 22.55 2.52
CA ALA A 95 15.15 23.51 3.33
C ALA A 95 14.48 24.89 3.42
N VAL A 96 13.70 25.29 2.41
CA VAL A 96 12.92 26.52 2.40
C VAL A 96 11.79 26.49 3.43
N ALA A 97 11.11 25.34 3.60
CA ALA A 97 10.05 25.18 4.60
C ALA A 97 10.61 25.23 6.03
N VAL A 98 11.82 24.70 6.24
CA VAL A 98 12.52 24.78 7.52
C VAL A 98 13.01 26.20 7.80
N MET A 99 13.59 26.90 6.80
CA MET A 99 14.11 28.26 6.99
C MET A 99 13.02 29.30 7.27
N PHE A 100 11.79 29.09 6.80
CA PHE A 100 10.67 29.96 7.09
C PHE A 100 9.80 29.48 8.27
N GLU A 101 10.23 28.46 9.04
CA GLU A 101 9.48 27.91 10.19
C GLU A 101 8.02 27.55 9.86
N GLY A 102 7.73 27.20 8.59
CA GLY A 102 6.36 26.97 8.12
C GLY A 102 5.50 28.23 7.92
N LYS A 103 6.04 29.43 8.14
CA LYS A 103 5.38 30.69 7.77
C LYS A 103 5.46 30.90 6.26
N THR A 104 4.33 31.15 5.64
CA THR A 104 4.32 31.47 4.21
C THR A 104 4.76 32.92 4.00
N LEU A 105 5.23 33.26 2.79
CA LEU A 105 5.59 34.64 2.44
C LEU A 105 4.44 35.63 2.70
N GLY A 106 3.20 35.15 2.60
CA GLY A 106 1.99 35.92 2.92
C GLY A 106 1.84 36.24 4.40
N ASP A 107 2.27 35.34 5.29
CA ASP A 107 2.25 35.58 6.74
C ASP A 107 3.29 36.62 7.14
N LEU A 108 4.51 36.55 6.56
CA LEU A 108 5.54 37.57 6.75
C LEU A 108 5.10 38.95 6.25
N ASN A 109 4.41 39.03 5.11
CA ASN A 109 3.90 40.32 4.61
C ASN A 109 2.83 40.92 5.54
N LYS A 110 1.93 40.10 6.10
CA LYS A 110 0.94 40.57 7.08
C LYS A 110 1.60 41.05 8.37
N GLU A 111 2.61 40.33 8.84
CA GLU A 111 3.38 40.71 10.03
C GLU A 111 4.09 42.06 9.80
N LEU A 112 4.67 42.26 8.61
CA LEU A 112 5.30 43.51 8.21
C LEU A 112 4.29 44.67 8.09
N GLU A 113 3.12 44.45 7.49
CA GLU A 113 2.07 45.48 7.40
C GLU A 113 1.60 45.92 8.79
N ASN A 114 1.42 44.97 9.72
CA ASN A 114 1.06 45.27 11.10
C ASN A 114 2.14 46.09 11.80
N GLU A 115 3.42 45.75 11.61
CA GLU A 115 4.54 46.49 12.21
C GLU A 115 4.62 47.93 11.66
N ILE A 116 4.40 48.13 10.36
CA ILE A 116 4.33 49.46 9.74
C ILE A 116 3.16 50.26 10.33
N GLN A 117 1.98 49.66 10.50
CA GLN A 117 0.84 50.32 11.10
C GLN A 117 1.15 50.73 12.55
N GLN A 118 1.70 49.84 13.36
CA GLN A 118 2.08 50.15 14.74
C GLN A 118 3.11 51.27 14.81
N TYR A 119 4.13 51.25 13.93
CA TYR A 119 5.16 52.28 13.90
C TYR A 119 4.59 53.65 13.50
N THR A 120 3.70 53.68 12.49
CA THR A 120 3.07 54.94 12.04
C THR A 120 2.13 55.52 13.10
N GLU A 121 1.36 54.69 13.80
CA GLU A 121 0.52 55.12 14.92
C GLU A 121 1.35 55.66 16.09
N MET A 122 2.43 54.96 16.46
CA MET A 122 3.33 55.38 17.53
C MET A 122 3.99 56.72 17.20
N ARG A 123 4.45 56.89 15.95
CA ARG A 123 5.02 58.16 15.48
C ARG A 123 4.00 59.30 15.52
N ARG A 124 2.75 59.04 15.11
CA ARG A 124 1.68 60.03 15.13
C ARG A 124 1.32 60.46 16.56
N LYS A 125 1.21 59.50 17.49
CA LYS A 125 0.98 59.78 18.92
C LYS A 125 2.12 60.60 19.51
N LYS A 126 3.37 60.29 19.18
CA LYS A 126 4.54 61.04 19.64
C LYS A 126 4.53 62.47 19.12
N GLN A 127 4.24 62.68 17.83
CA GLN A 127 4.12 64.02 17.24
C GLN A 127 3.00 64.84 17.89
N ALA A 128 1.83 64.24 18.12
CA ALA A 128 0.72 64.92 18.79
C ALA A 128 1.08 65.34 20.22
N ALA A 129 1.77 64.48 20.98
CA ALA A 129 2.24 64.82 22.34
C ALA A 129 3.29 65.95 22.33
N GLU A 130 4.19 65.98 21.34
CA GLU A 130 5.16 67.06 21.16
C GLU A 130 4.48 68.39 20.79
N GLU A 131 3.44 68.38 19.97
CA GLU A 131 2.66 69.58 19.62
C GLU A 131 1.84 70.11 20.81
N GLU A 132 1.23 69.21 21.60
CA GLU A 132 0.53 69.57 22.83
C GLU A 132 1.48 70.18 23.87
N THR A 133 2.67 69.61 24.03
CA THR A 133 3.67 70.17 24.95
C THR A 133 4.21 71.51 24.46
N GLN A 134 4.49 71.67 23.16
CA GLN A 134 4.91 72.96 22.59
C GLN A 134 3.83 74.04 22.72
N SER A 135 2.58 73.72 22.44
CA SER A 135 1.47 74.68 22.59
C SER A 135 1.26 75.08 24.06
N ARG A 136 1.40 74.13 25.00
CA ARG A 136 1.37 74.42 26.44
C ARG A 136 2.54 75.29 26.90
N LEU A 137 3.74 75.06 26.37
CA LEU A 137 4.89 75.93 26.68
C LEU A 137 4.69 77.35 26.14
N ARG A 138 4.18 77.49 24.91
CA ARG A 138 3.87 78.80 24.31
C ARG A 138 2.83 79.57 25.12
N SER A 139 1.78 78.91 25.60
CA SER A 139 0.75 79.57 26.41
C SER A 139 1.28 80.02 27.77
N ILE A 140 2.12 79.21 28.43
CA ILE A 140 2.81 79.61 29.67
C ILE A 140 3.71 80.82 29.42
N GLN A 141 4.47 80.84 28.31
CA GLN A 141 5.35 81.95 27.97
C GLN A 141 4.59 83.26 27.73
N GLN A 142 3.43 83.21 27.07
CA GLN A 142 2.55 84.38 26.90
C GLN A 142 1.96 84.88 28.23
N GLN A 143 1.58 83.98 29.14
CA GLN A 143 1.11 84.35 30.47
C GLN A 143 2.21 85.02 31.31
N GLN A 144 3.46 84.55 31.22
CA GLN A 144 4.59 85.19 31.89
C GLN A 144 4.91 86.59 31.33
N GLN A 145 4.81 86.79 30.02
CA GLN A 145 5.01 88.11 29.40
C GLN A 145 3.93 89.12 29.83
N SER A 146 2.66 88.71 29.82
CA SER A 146 1.54 89.59 30.25
C SER A 146 1.53 89.90 31.75
N SER A 147 2.02 89.00 32.61
CA SER A 147 2.20 89.28 34.04
C SER A 147 3.42 90.18 34.30
N ALA A 148 4.51 90.05 33.53
CA ALA A 148 5.67 90.94 33.61
C ALA A 148 5.35 92.38 33.16
N GLU A 149 4.47 92.57 32.17
CA GLU A 149 4.01 93.91 31.75
C GLU A 149 3.08 94.57 32.78
N LYS A 150 2.27 93.80 33.51
CA LYS A 150 1.40 94.34 34.58
C LYS A 150 2.16 94.74 35.84
N SER A 151 3.36 94.20 36.08
CA SER A 151 4.21 94.55 37.23
C SER A 151 5.04 95.83 37.02
N LYS A 152 5.02 96.44 35.83
CA LYS A 152 5.81 97.64 35.49
C LYS A 152 4.98 98.93 35.34
N LYS A 153 3.71 98.92 35.72
CA LYS A 153 2.83 100.10 35.80
C LYS A 153 2.41 100.33 37.24
#